data_AF-A0A9W3KJA6-F1
#
_entry.id   AF-A0A9W3KJA6-F1
#
_cell.length_a   1.000
_cell.length_b   1.000
_cell.length_c   1.000
_cell.angle_alpha   90.00
_cell.angle_beta   90.00
_cell.angle_gamma   90.00
#
_symmetry.space_group_name_H-M   'P 1'
#
loop_
_entity.id
_entity.type
_entity.pdbx_description
1 polymer ?
#
loop_
_entity_poly.entity_id
_entity_poly.type
_entity_poly.pdbx_seq_one_letter_code
_entity_poly.pdbx_strand_id
1 'polypeptide(L)'
;MYKMIPYTKVRTVNQPTSKSIHDSWLDKKLFTGSRSLYDQLQRNENLQKATIAKRRYINRSRYRATPFGLFSSVKLCEMSEVSNPKNQMIIQNDYKVYTSIDSEWIHKFISNTKSENLDKLAVCWNNNVIYQNSNYIEGVAKLMNIQK
;
A
#
# COMPACT_ATOMS: atom_id res chain seq x y z
N MET A 1 5.93 -1.37 33.45
CA MET A 1 4.53 -1.07 33.06
C MET A 1 4.57 -0.18 31.83
N TYR A 2 4.13 -0.65 30.66
CA TYR A 2 4.19 0.16 29.43
C TYR A 2 3.10 1.23 29.47
N LYS A 3 3.49 2.49 29.32
CA LYS A 3 2.56 3.62 29.21
C LYS A 3 1.84 3.50 27.87
N MET A 4 0.54 3.18 27.89
CA MET A 4 -0.24 3.13 26.65
C MET A 4 -0.29 4.52 26.03
N ILE A 5 0.04 4.57 24.73
CA ILE A 5 -0.05 5.78 23.92
C ILE A 5 -1.55 6.12 23.79
N PRO A 6 -2.00 7.36 24.11
CA PRO A 6 -3.42 7.72 24.16
C PRO A 6 -3.99 7.96 22.76
N TYR A 7 -3.58 7.17 21.76
CA TYR A 7 -4.00 7.37 20.37
C TYR A 7 -4.46 6.04 19.75
N THR A 8 -5.55 6.10 19.00
CA THR A 8 -6.07 4.99 18.20
C THR A 8 -5.94 5.30 16.72
N LYS A 9 -5.55 4.28 15.94
CA LYS A 9 -5.58 4.34 14.47
C LYS A 9 -7.01 4.17 13.99
N VAL A 10 -7.56 5.21 13.40
CA VAL A 10 -8.85 5.17 12.72
C VAL A 10 -8.64 5.08 11.23
N ARG A 11 -9.45 4.26 10.57
CA ARG A 11 -9.39 4.02 9.13
C ARG A 11 -10.73 4.42 8.52
N THR A 12 -10.69 5.21 7.47
CA THR A 12 -11.89 5.76 6.84
C THR A 12 -11.85 5.56 5.33
N VAL A 13 -13.03 5.38 4.73
CA VAL A 13 -13.16 5.38 3.27
C VAL A 13 -13.00 6.80 2.74
N ASN A 14 -12.34 6.95 1.60
CA ASN A 14 -12.16 8.26 0.97
C ASN A 14 -13.25 8.50 -0.08
N GLN A 15 -14.52 8.53 0.35
CA GLN A 15 -15.62 8.92 -0.53
C GLN A 15 -16.11 10.34 -0.17
N PRO A 16 -16.40 11.20 -1.15
CA PRO A 16 -17.08 12.46 -0.89
C PRO A 16 -18.41 12.20 -0.16
N THR A 17 -18.63 12.88 0.96
CA THR A 17 -19.87 12.84 1.74
C THR A 17 -21.02 13.60 1.07
N SER A 18 -20.74 14.41 0.05
CA SER A 18 -21.76 15.07 -0.76
C SER A 18 -22.53 14.05 -1.60
N LYS A 19 -23.86 14.20 -1.71
CA LYS A 19 -24.78 13.39 -2.55
C LYS A 19 -24.40 13.29 -4.05
N SER A 20 -23.31 13.92 -4.49
CA SER A 20 -22.72 13.70 -5.80
C SER A 20 -22.36 12.22 -5.99
N ILE A 21 -23.03 11.59 -6.96
CA ILE A 21 -22.76 10.21 -7.40
C ILE A 21 -21.35 10.11 -8.04
N HIS A 22 -20.76 11.24 -8.42
CA HIS A 22 -19.49 11.32 -9.12
C HIS A 22 -18.32 11.60 -8.18
N ASP A 23 -17.50 10.57 -7.98
CA ASP A 23 -16.20 10.63 -7.31
C ASP A 23 -15.16 11.18 -8.31
N SER A 24 -14.84 12.47 -8.21
CA SER A 24 -13.87 13.16 -9.10
C SER A 24 -12.46 12.58 -9.02
N TRP A 25 -12.17 11.78 -7.98
CA TRP A 25 -10.89 11.11 -7.79
C TRP A 25 -10.90 9.64 -8.23
N LEU A 26 -12.03 9.12 -8.75
CA LEU A 26 -12.15 7.71 -9.11
C LEU A 26 -11.09 7.29 -10.13
N ASP A 27 -10.81 8.11 -11.14
CA ASP A 27 -9.82 7.77 -12.16
C ASP A 27 -8.40 7.73 -11.58
N LYS A 28 -8.05 8.68 -10.70
CA LYS A 28 -6.76 8.66 -9.98
C LYS A 28 -6.66 7.44 -9.05
N LYS A 29 -7.76 7.09 -8.37
CA LYS A 29 -7.84 5.89 -7.53
C LYS A 29 -7.65 4.62 -8.34
N LEU A 30 -8.27 4.52 -9.52
CA LEU A 30 -8.11 3.38 -10.43
C LEU A 30 -6.69 3.31 -11.00
N PHE A 31 -6.16 4.43 -11.48
CA PHE A 31 -4.79 4.52 -12.00
C PHE A 31 -3.76 4.02 -10.98
N THR A 32 -3.88 4.47 -9.73
CA THR A 32 -2.93 4.10 -8.66
C THR A 32 -3.18 2.72 -8.06
N GLY A 33 -4.44 2.28 -7.97
CA GLY A 33 -4.79 0.98 -7.41
C GLY A 33 -4.72 -0.19 -8.39
N SER A 34 -4.88 0.08 -9.69
CA SER A 34 -4.84 -0.94 -10.75
C SER A 34 -4.57 -0.31 -12.11
N ARG A 35 -3.29 -0.13 -12.43
CA ARG A 35 -2.84 0.43 -13.72
C ARG A 35 -3.39 -0.34 -14.92
N SER A 36 -3.35 -1.67 -14.88
CA SER A 36 -3.85 -2.53 -15.96
C SER A 36 -5.34 -2.35 -16.23
N LEU A 37 -6.16 -2.29 -15.18
CA LEU A 37 -7.60 -2.03 -15.33
C LEU A 37 -7.86 -0.63 -15.87
N TYR A 38 -7.13 0.37 -15.37
CA TYR A 38 -7.23 1.73 -15.87
C TYR A 38 -6.93 1.77 -17.37
N ASP A 39 -5.83 1.17 -17.82
CA ASP A 39 -5.43 1.13 -19.22
C ASP A 39 -6.46 0.38 -20.10
N GLN A 40 -7.00 -0.75 -19.62
CA GLN A 40 -8.08 -1.47 -20.31
C GLN A 40 -9.33 -0.62 -20.51
N LEU A 41 -9.73 0.14 -19.48
CA LEU A 41 -10.87 1.05 -19.55
C LEU A 41 -10.61 2.21 -20.54
N GLN A 42 -9.39 2.75 -20.57
CA GLN A 42 -9.03 3.83 -21.50
C GLN A 42 -8.98 3.35 -22.96
N ARG A 43 -8.55 2.11 -23.20
CA ARG A 43 -8.45 1.51 -24.54
C ARG A 43 -9.73 0.81 -24.99
N ASN A 44 -10.78 0.79 -24.16
CA ASN A 44 -12.02 0.01 -24.38
C ASN A 44 -11.78 -1.50 -24.61
N GLU A 45 -10.70 -2.05 -24.05
CA GLU A 45 -10.36 -3.48 -24.17
C GLU A 45 -11.15 -4.30 -23.14
N ASN A 46 -11.70 -5.45 -23.56
CA ASN A 46 -12.43 -6.37 -22.67
C ASN A 46 -13.51 -5.67 -21.81
N LEU A 47 -14.25 -4.72 -22.41
CA LEU A 47 -15.08 -3.74 -21.72
C LEU A 47 -16.05 -4.33 -20.68
N GLN A 48 -16.66 -5.48 -20.96
CA GLN A 48 -17.55 -6.13 -19.99
C GLN A 48 -16.83 -6.51 -18.69
N LYS A 49 -15.67 -7.19 -18.79
CA LYS A 49 -14.86 -7.58 -17.62
C LYS A 49 -14.31 -6.35 -16.91
N ALA A 50 -13.80 -5.37 -17.67
CA ALA A 50 -13.27 -4.13 -17.12
C ALA A 50 -14.35 -3.32 -16.37
N THR A 51 -15.58 -3.26 -16.89
CA THR A 51 -16.71 -2.57 -16.25
C THR A 51 -17.13 -3.24 -14.94
N ILE A 52 -17.17 -4.58 -14.91
CA ILE A 52 -17.43 -5.34 -13.66
C ILE A 52 -16.34 -5.05 -12.63
N ALA A 53 -15.07 -5.05 -13.04
CA ALA A 53 -13.95 -4.74 -12.15
C ALA A 53 -14.01 -3.28 -11.64
N LYS A 54 -14.35 -2.31 -12.51
CA LYS A 54 -14.58 -0.91 -12.13
C LYS A 54 -15.64 -0.79 -11.04
N ARG A 55 -16.76 -1.51 -11.16
CA ARG A 55 -17.82 -1.53 -10.14
C ARG A 55 -17.33 -2.05 -8.78
N ARG A 56 -16.42 -3.03 -8.75
CA ARG A 56 -15.79 -3.51 -7.50
C ARG A 56 -14.95 -2.42 -6.84
N TYR A 57 -14.21 -1.64 -7.62
CA TYR A 57 -13.43 -0.51 -7.11
C TYR A 57 -14.29 0.66 -6.62
N ILE A 58 -15.42 0.92 -7.28
CA ILE A 58 -16.44 1.85 -6.75
C ILE A 58 -16.93 1.34 -5.40
N ASN A 59 -17.39 0.10 -5.30
CA ASN A 59 -17.83 -0.46 -4.00
C ASN A 59 -16.72 -0.40 -2.94
N ARG A 60 -15.47 -0.61 -3.33
CA ARG A 60 -14.32 -0.45 -2.43
C ARG A 60 -14.21 0.96 -1.88
N SER A 61 -14.32 1.99 -2.72
CA SER A 61 -14.21 3.38 -2.28
C SER A 61 -15.35 3.80 -1.35
N ARG A 62 -16.49 3.10 -1.38
CA ARG A 62 -17.64 3.38 -0.52
C ARG A 62 -17.63 2.62 0.81
N TYR A 63 -17.24 1.35 0.79
CA TYR A 63 -17.54 0.44 1.91
C TYR A 63 -16.30 -0.11 2.61
N ARG A 64 -15.10 -0.04 2.00
CA ARG A 64 -13.92 -0.73 2.54
C ARG A 64 -12.92 0.23 3.18
N ALA A 65 -12.92 0.28 4.51
CA ALA A 65 -11.96 1.06 5.29
C ALA A 65 -10.54 0.44 5.36
N THR A 66 -10.27 -0.71 4.76
CA THR A 66 -8.91 -1.28 4.71
C THR A 66 -7.96 -0.32 3.97
N PRO A 67 -6.83 0.12 4.56
CA PRO A 67 -5.88 1.04 3.93
C PRO A 67 -5.41 0.51 2.57
N PHE A 68 -5.63 1.29 1.51
CA PHE A 68 -5.23 0.93 0.15
C PHE A 68 -5.20 2.15 -0.77
N GLY A 69 -4.00 2.63 -1.08
CA GLY A 69 -3.78 3.77 -1.96
C GLY A 69 -4.72 4.94 -1.63
N LEU A 70 -5.37 5.49 -2.65
CA LEU A 70 -6.30 6.61 -2.51
C LEU A 70 -7.73 6.21 -2.09
N PHE A 71 -8.03 4.92 -1.91
CA PHE A 71 -9.39 4.44 -1.59
C PHE A 71 -9.78 4.65 -0.13
N SER A 72 -8.80 4.74 0.76
CA SER A 72 -9.01 4.86 2.20
C SER A 72 -7.87 5.65 2.83
N SER A 73 -8.16 6.24 3.98
CA SER A 73 -7.24 7.06 4.75
C SER A 73 -7.04 6.48 6.15
N VAL A 74 -5.94 6.89 6.76
CA VAL A 74 -5.60 6.55 8.14
C VAL A 74 -5.44 7.86 8.91
N LYS A 75 -6.08 7.95 10.06
CA LYS A 75 -5.97 9.07 11.00
C LYS A 75 -5.58 8.53 12.37
N LEU A 76 -4.74 9.25 13.10
CA LEU A 76 -4.52 9.03 14.51
C LEU A 76 -5.51 9.91 15.28
N CYS A 77 -6.32 9.30 16.13
CA CYS A 77 -7.25 10.01 16.99
C CYS A 77 -6.79 9.85 18.44
N GLU A 78 -6.68 10.96 19.14
CA GLU A 78 -6.41 10.97 20.58
C GLU A 78 -7.64 10.46 21.34
N MET A 79 -7.41 9.63 22.35
CA MET A 79 -8.44 9.11 23.24
C MET A 79 -8.58 10.07 24.42
N SER A 80 -9.55 10.97 24.37
CA SER A 80 -9.90 11.84 25.50
C SER A 80 -10.79 11.09 26.50
N GLU A 81 -10.60 11.34 27.79
CA GLU A 81 -11.40 10.75 28.89
C GLU A 81 -12.88 11.16 28.86
N VAL A 82 -13.22 12.23 28.13
CA VAL A 82 -14.59 12.73 28.01
C VAL A 82 -15.32 12.01 26.88
N SER A 83 -16.25 11.13 27.24
CA SER A 83 -17.22 10.49 26.36
C SER A 83 -18.22 11.52 25.82
N ASN A 84 -17.77 12.38 24.90
CA ASN A 84 -18.65 13.34 24.25
C ASN A 84 -19.60 12.56 23.30
N PRO A 85 -20.93 12.54 23.54
CA PRO A 85 -21.88 11.80 22.69
C PRO A 85 -22.01 12.39 21.29
N LYS A 86 -21.42 13.59 21.08
CA LYS A 86 -21.20 14.23 19.78
C LYS A 86 -19.78 14.02 19.27
N ASN A 87 -19.16 12.85 19.50
CA ASN A 87 -18.01 12.37 18.75
C ASN A 87 -18.40 12.09 17.28
N GLN A 88 -18.93 13.12 16.61
CA GLN A 88 -18.86 13.24 15.17
C GLN A 88 -17.37 13.29 14.89
N MET A 89 -16.82 12.18 14.40
CA MET A 89 -15.54 12.25 13.72
C MET A 89 -15.69 13.33 12.65
N ILE A 90 -15.11 14.50 12.89
CA ILE A 90 -14.98 15.51 11.86
C ILE A 90 -13.99 14.90 10.87
N ILE A 91 -14.54 14.25 9.85
CA ILE A 91 -13.81 13.80 8.67
C ILE A 91 -13.46 15.09 7.94
N GLN A 92 -12.34 15.69 8.33
CA GLN A 92 -11.75 16.80 7.59
C GLN A 92 -11.36 16.28 6.20
N ASN A 93 -11.75 17.01 5.16
CA ASN A 93 -11.54 16.62 3.78
C ASN A 93 -10.11 16.88 3.27
N ASP A 94 -9.23 17.40 4.13
CA ASP A 94 -7.84 17.74 3.78
C ASP A 94 -6.93 16.52 4.00
N TYR A 95 -7.00 15.57 3.06
CA TYR A 95 -6.12 14.42 3.04
C TYR A 95 -4.75 14.80 2.49
N LYS A 96 -3.68 14.50 3.25
CA LYS A 96 -2.32 14.47 2.71
C LYS A 96 -2.06 13.11 2.07
N VAL A 97 -1.54 13.12 0.85
CA VAL A 97 -1.14 11.91 0.12
C VAL A 97 0.37 11.74 0.27
N TYR A 98 0.78 10.63 0.85
CA TYR A 98 2.18 10.21 0.90
C TYR A 98 2.40 9.13 -0.16
N THR A 99 3.47 9.27 -0.93
CA THR A 99 3.81 8.35 -2.02
C THR A 99 5.15 7.69 -1.75
N SER A 100 5.25 6.40 -2.06
CA SER A 100 6.50 5.66 -2.09
C SER A 100 6.73 5.08 -3.48
N ILE A 101 7.99 4.86 -3.83
CA ILE A 101 8.35 4.12 -5.03
C ILE A 101 7.97 2.65 -4.81
N ASP A 102 7.50 1.99 -5.87
CA ASP A 102 7.22 0.56 -5.83
C ASP A 102 8.50 -0.23 -5.50
N SER A 103 8.43 -1.06 -4.47
CA SER A 103 9.59 -1.79 -3.96
C SER A 103 10.17 -2.74 -5.01
N GLU A 104 9.32 -3.42 -5.79
CA GLU A 104 9.79 -4.34 -6.82
C GLU A 104 10.52 -3.59 -7.94
N TRP A 105 9.96 -2.47 -8.37
CA TRP A 105 10.56 -1.61 -9.38
C TRP A 105 11.92 -1.07 -8.92
N ILE A 106 12.02 -0.50 -7.72
CA ILE A 106 13.29 0.06 -7.24
C ILE A 106 14.35 -1.04 -7.03
N HIS A 107 13.97 -2.23 -6.58
CA HIS A 107 14.91 -3.36 -6.46
C HIS A 107 15.44 -3.82 -7.82
N LYS A 108 14.59 -3.88 -8.85
CA LYS A 108 15.02 -4.19 -10.23
C LYS A 108 15.93 -3.09 -10.78
N PHE A 109 15.56 -1.84 -10.58
CA PHE A 109 16.37 -0.70 -10.99
C PHE A 109 17.77 -0.75 -10.36
N ILE A 110 17.85 -0.89 -9.02
CA ILE A 110 19.13 -0.98 -8.31
C ILE A 110 19.94 -2.19 -8.80
N SER A 111 19.31 -3.35 -9.00
CA SER A 111 20.00 -4.56 -9.49
C SER A 111 20.65 -4.32 -10.85
N ASN A 112 19.94 -3.67 -11.78
CA ASN A 112 20.47 -3.35 -13.11
C ASN A 112 21.58 -2.29 -13.05
N THR A 113 21.41 -1.24 -12.26
CA THR A 113 22.43 -0.19 -12.11
C THR A 113 23.68 -0.68 -11.38
N LYS A 114 23.52 -1.64 -10.45
CA LYS A 114 24.64 -2.26 -9.73
C LYS A 114 25.60 -2.92 -10.70
N SER A 115 25.11 -3.71 -11.67
CA SER A 115 25.98 -4.40 -12.64
C SER A 115 26.84 -3.45 -13.47
N GLU A 116 26.39 -2.22 -13.70
CA GLU A 116 27.08 -1.24 -14.54
C GLU A 116 28.10 -0.38 -13.77
N ASN A 117 28.03 -0.33 -12.43
CA ASN A 117 28.81 0.61 -11.61
C ASN A 117 29.45 -0.06 -10.37
N LEU A 118 29.75 -1.35 -10.44
CA LEU A 118 30.30 -2.12 -9.30
C LEU A 118 31.55 -1.48 -8.67
N ASP A 119 32.40 -0.88 -9.50
CA ASP A 119 33.65 -0.22 -9.12
C ASP A 119 33.46 1.03 -8.25
N LYS A 120 32.27 1.63 -8.28
CA LYS A 120 31.93 2.87 -7.56
C LYS A 120 31.10 2.64 -6.31
N LEU A 121 30.75 1.39 -6.00
CA LEU A 121 29.85 1.05 -4.90
C LEU A 121 30.65 0.55 -3.69
N ALA A 122 30.30 1.03 -2.51
CA ALA A 122 30.72 0.39 -1.28
C ALA A 122 29.98 -0.95 -1.12
N VAL A 123 30.74 -2.03 -0.98
CA VAL A 123 30.20 -3.39 -0.86
C VAL A 123 30.29 -3.86 0.58
N CYS A 124 29.23 -4.50 1.07
CA CYS A 124 29.22 -5.19 2.34
C CYS A 124 28.79 -6.66 2.15
N TRP A 125 29.16 -7.51 3.10
CA TRP A 125 28.70 -8.89 3.13
C TRP A 125 27.18 -8.95 3.37
N ASN A 126 26.50 -9.80 2.62
CA ASN A 126 25.09 -10.07 2.87
C ASN A 126 24.96 -10.86 4.18
N ASN A 127 24.34 -10.25 5.19
CA ASN A 127 24.16 -10.84 6.52
C ASN A 127 23.31 -12.13 6.53
N ASN A 128 22.62 -12.44 5.42
CA ASN A 128 21.85 -13.68 5.27
C ASN A 128 22.66 -14.83 4.65
N VAL A 129 23.94 -14.64 4.34
CA VAL A 129 24.81 -15.71 3.85
C VAL A 129 25.30 -16.57 5.01
N ILE A 130 25.07 -17.87 4.93
CA ILE A 130 25.54 -18.86 5.91
C ILE A 130 26.63 -19.70 5.26
N TYR A 131 27.75 -19.89 5.96
CA TYR A 131 28.80 -20.81 5.55
C TYR A 131 28.54 -22.19 6.17
N GLN A 132 28.36 -23.21 5.35
CA GLN A 132 28.10 -24.58 5.79
C GLN A 132 28.78 -25.60 4.86
N ASN A 133 29.52 -26.57 5.43
CA ASN A 133 30.18 -27.66 4.70
C ASN A 133 30.98 -27.17 3.47
N SER A 134 31.83 -26.16 3.67
CA SER A 134 32.65 -25.54 2.62
C SER A 134 31.87 -24.85 1.50
N ASN A 135 30.58 -24.57 1.70
CA ASN A 135 29.72 -23.87 0.74
C ASN A 135 29.07 -22.63 1.38
N TYR A 136 28.89 -21.58 0.58
CA TYR A 136 28.09 -20.40 0.96
C TYR A 136 26.65 -20.60 0.49
N ILE A 137 25.70 -20.50 1.41
CA ILE A 137 24.27 -20.70 1.15
C ILE A 137 23.52 -19.42 1.50
N GLU A 138 22.68 -18.94 0.58
CA GLU A 138 21.81 -17.78 0.82
C GLU A 138 20.61 -18.21 1.69
N GLY A 139 20.52 -17.65 2.90
CA GLY A 139 19.75 -18.19 4.03
C GLY A 139 18.23 -18.07 3.98
N VAL A 140 17.59 -17.87 2.82
CA VAL A 140 16.13 -17.62 2.77
C VAL A 140 15.30 -18.87 2.44
N ALA A 141 15.90 -19.98 1.97
CA ALA A 141 15.10 -21.10 1.42
C ALA A 141 15.38 -22.51 1.96
N LYS A 142 16.27 -22.73 2.94
CA LYS A 142 16.69 -24.10 3.34
C LYS A 142 16.55 -24.49 4.80
N LEU A 143 15.91 -23.68 5.64
CA LEU A 143 15.62 -24.09 7.03
C LEU A 143 14.40 -25.02 7.18
N MET A 144 13.64 -25.29 6.10
CA MET A 144 12.50 -26.23 6.15
C MET A 144 12.81 -27.68 5.74
N ASN A 145 14.01 -28.01 5.24
CA ASN A 145 14.32 -29.36 4.76
C ASN A 145 15.60 -29.98 5.35
N ILE A 146 16.09 -29.48 6.48
CA ILE A 146 17.18 -30.12 7.24
C ILE A 146 16.72 -30.37 8.68
N GLN A 147 15.63 -31.11 8.82
CA GLN A 147 15.30 -31.84 10.05
C GLN A 147 14.63 -33.17 9.67
N LYS A 148 15.45 -34.16 9.34
CA LYS A 148 15.46 -35.54 9.87
C LYS A 148 16.49 -36.37 9.14
#